data_AF-A0A3S4KJP5-F1
#
_entry.id   AF-A0A3S4KJP5-F1
#
_cell.length_a   1.000
_cell.length_b   1.000
_cell.length_c   1.000
_cell.angle_alpha   90.00
_cell.angle_beta   90.00
_cell.angle_gamma   90.00
#
_symmetry.space_group_name_H-M   'P 1'
#
loop_
_entity.id
_entity.type
_entity.pdbx_description
1 polymer ?
#
loop_
_entity_poly.entity_id
_entity_poly.type
_entity_poly.pdbx_seq_one_letter_code
_entity_poly.pdbx_strand_id
1 'polypeptide(L)' 'MTRTFLVSGQDAPVASHPLFAVYQTVLEAQQAAIAAIRPGVCCQAVDAAARRVIEAAGYGDYFRPQHRARYRH' A
#
# COMPACT_ATOMS: atom_id res chain seq x y z
N MET A 1 -13.26 6.22 -1.01
CA MET A 1 -13.39 4.85 -0.47
C MET A 1 -13.24 3.87 -1.63
N THR A 2 -12.25 2.98 -1.55
CA THR A 2 -11.91 2.04 -2.63
C THR A 2 -11.88 0.64 -2.03
N ARG A 3 -12.49 -0.34 -2.72
CA ARG A 3 -12.47 -1.76 -2.36
C ARG A 3 -12.05 -2.57 -3.58
N THR A 4 -11.23 -3.58 -3.35
CA THR A 4 -10.83 -4.55 -4.38
C THR A 4 -11.51 -5.87 -4.07
N PHE A 5 -12.28 -6.38 -5.03
CA PHE A 5 -13.02 -7.63 -4.91
C PHE A 5 -12.42 -8.68 -5.83
N LEU A 6 -12.35 -9.92 -5.34
CA LEU A 6 -12.18 -11.08 -6.20
C LEU A 6 -13.57 -11.48 -6.72
N VAL A 7 -13.77 -11.46 -8.04
CA VAL A 7 -15.02 -11.93 -8.65
C VAL A 7 -14.96 -13.44 -8.73
N SER A 8 -15.87 -14.11 -8.03
CA SER A 8 -15.93 -15.56 -7.93
C SER A 8 -16.33 -16.18 -9.27
N GLY A 9 -15.52 -17.12 -9.75
CA GLY A 9 -15.86 -18.00 -10.88
C GLY A 9 -15.27 -19.41 -10.78
N GLN A 10 -14.43 -19.67 -9.77
CA GLN A 10 -13.76 -20.94 -9.52
C GLN A 10 -13.75 -21.18 -8.00
N ASP A 11 -14.05 -22.40 -7.55
CA ASP A 11 -14.01 -22.82 -6.13
C ASP A 11 -12.58 -22.89 -5.53
N ALA A 12 -11.64 -22.17 -6.12
CA ALA A 12 -10.27 -22.11 -5.68
C ALA A 12 -10.13 -21.23 -4.42
N PRO A 13 -9.26 -21.61 -3.46
CA PRO A 13 -8.98 -20.77 -2.31
C PRO A 13 -8.48 -19.39 -2.75
N VAL A 14 -8.97 -18.32 -2.10
CA VAL A 14 -8.56 -16.92 -2.38
C VAL A 14 -7.04 -16.75 -2.34
N ALA A 15 -6.38 -17.49 -1.44
CA ALA A 15 -4.92 -17.51 -1.30
C ALA A 15 -4.17 -18.02 -2.54
N SER A 16 -4.84 -18.78 -3.41
CA SER A 16 -4.27 -19.33 -4.65
C SER A 16 -4.23 -18.29 -5.77
N HIS A 17 -4.92 -17.16 -5.61
CA HIS A 17 -4.93 -16.12 -6.63
C HIS A 17 -3.53 -15.47 -6.72
N PRO A 18 -2.97 -15.26 -7.93
CA PRO A 18 -1.61 -14.74 -8.09
C PRO A 18 -1.39 -13.34 -7.47
N LEU A 19 -2.46 -12.56 -7.33
CA LEU A 19 -2.44 -11.23 -6.69
C LEU A 19 -2.72 -11.26 -5.18
N PHE A 20 -2.89 -12.43 -4.56
CA PHE A 20 -3.20 -12.51 -3.13
C PHE A 20 -2.11 -11.85 -2.28
N ALA A 21 -0.84 -12.12 -2.58
CA ALA A 21 0.29 -11.51 -1.88
C ALA A 21 0.29 -9.98 -2.02
N VAL A 22 0.04 -9.47 -3.23
CA VAL A 22 -0.05 -8.02 -3.50
C VAL A 22 -1.21 -7.39 -2.71
N TYR A 23 -2.37 -8.06 -2.67
CA TYR A 23 -3.52 -7.61 -1.90
C TYR A 23 -3.19 -7.51 -0.40
N GLN A 24 -2.54 -8.53 0.16
CA GLN A 24 -2.12 -8.53 1.58
C GLN A 24 -1.14 -7.39 1.86
N THR A 25 -0.16 -7.15 1.00
CA THR A 25 0.76 -6.01 1.14
C THR A 25 0.03 -4.67 1.15
N VAL A 26 -0.94 -4.47 0.24
CA VAL A 26 -1.73 -3.22 0.18
C VAL A 26 -2.61 -3.07 1.43
N LEU A 27 -3.20 -4.16 1.91
CA LEU A 27 -4.00 -4.18 3.13
C LEU A 27 -3.16 -3.79 4.36
N GLU A 28 -1.98 -4.40 4.52
CA GLU A 28 -1.05 -4.09 5.60
C GLU A 28 -0.56 -2.63 5.53
N ALA A 29 -0.22 -2.15 4.33
CA ALA A 29 0.20 -0.77 4.13
C ALA A 29 -0.91 0.23 4.49
N GLN A 30 -2.16 -0.07 4.16
CA GLN A 30 -3.31 0.74 4.55
C GLN A 30 -3.48 0.77 6.08
N GLN A 31 -3.37 -0.37 6.75
CA GLN A 31 -3.46 -0.46 8.20
C GLN A 31 -2.34 0.33 8.89
N ALA A 32 -1.10 0.24 8.39
CA ALA A 32 0.03 1.00 8.89
C ALA A 32 -0.17 2.52 8.74
N ALA A 33 -0.70 2.98 7.61
CA ALA A 33 -1.06 4.39 7.43
C ALA A 33 -2.15 4.82 8.43
N ILE A 34 -3.21 4.03 8.61
CA ILE A 34 -4.28 4.35 9.57
C ILE A 34 -3.73 4.45 10.99
N ALA A 35 -2.86 3.51 11.40
CA ALA A 35 -2.23 3.52 12.71
C ALA A 35 -1.30 4.72 12.95
N ALA A 36 -0.75 5.32 11.89
CA ALA A 36 0.10 6.50 11.98
C ALA A 36 -0.68 7.82 12.14
N ILE A 37 -1.99 7.82 11.88
CA ILE A 37 -2.82 9.03 11.95
C ILE A 37 -3.07 9.42 13.41
N ARG A 38 -2.64 10.63 13.77
CA ARG A 38 -2.98 11.31 15.03
C ARG A 38 -2.82 12.83 14.86
N PRO A 39 -3.46 13.66 15.70
CA PRO A 39 -3.30 15.12 15.63
C PRO A 39 -1.83 15.55 15.63
N GLY A 40 -1.47 16.46 14.72
CA GLY A 40 -0.11 17.00 14.60
C GLY A 40 0.88 16.16 13.79
N VAL A 41 0.51 14.96 13.31
CA VAL A 41 1.38 14.20 12.41
C VAL A 41 1.29 14.75 10.98
N CYS A 42 2.45 14.92 10.35
CA CYS A 42 2.50 15.35 8.97
C CYS A 42 2.00 14.26 8.01
N CYS A 43 1.27 14.65 6.95
CA CYS A 43 0.80 13.74 5.90
C CYS A 43 1.94 12.90 5.30
N GLN A 44 3.15 13.44 5.21
CA GLN A 44 4.32 12.70 4.71
C GLN A 44 4.72 11.54 5.62
N ALA A 45 4.51 11.63 6.93
CA ALA A 45 4.80 10.54 7.85
C ALA A 45 3.77 9.40 7.72
N VAL A 46 2.51 9.73 7.40
CA VAL A 46 1.46 8.75 7.10
C VAL A 46 1.75 8.04 5.76
N ASP A 47 2.13 8.78 4.71
CA ASP A 47 2.60 8.19 3.44
C ASP A 47 3.81 7.27 3.68
N ALA A 48 4.80 7.74 4.45
CA ALA A 48 5.99 6.97 4.77
C ALA A 48 5.69 5.70 5.57
N ALA A 49 4.60 5.65 6.35
CA ALA A 49 4.18 4.44 7.05
C ALA A 49 3.67 3.37 6.07
N ALA A 50 2.80 3.73 5.13
CA ALA A 50 2.37 2.81 4.07
C ALA A 50 3.52 2.41 3.15
N ARG A 51 4.33 3.39 2.73
CA ARG A 51 5.43 3.19 1.78
C ARG A 51 6.47 2.20 2.30
N ARG A 52 6.82 2.25 3.59
CA ARG A 52 7.75 1.30 4.22
C ARG A 52 7.27 -0.14 4.12
N VAL A 53 5.97 -0.40 4.27
CA VAL A 53 5.40 -1.75 4.13
C VAL A 53 5.54 -2.25 2.70
N ILE A 54 5.20 -1.40 1.73
CA ILE A 54 5.24 -1.74 0.30
C ILE A 54 6.69 -1.96 -0.17
N GLU A 55 7.63 -1.13 0.28
CA GLU A 55 9.06 -1.26 0.02
C GLU A 55 9.64 -2.53 0.65
N ALA A 56 9.29 -2.83 1.91
CA ALA A 56 9.73 -4.05 2.59
C ALA A 56 9.22 -5.32 1.91
N ALA A 57 8.05 -5.27 1.27
CA ALA A 57 7.51 -6.35 0.46
C ALA A 57 8.10 -6.45 -0.96
N GLY A 58 9.03 -5.56 -1.33
CA GLY A 58 9.70 -5.56 -2.64
C GLY A 58 8.91 -4.90 -3.77
N TYR A 59 7.79 -4.22 -3.48
CA TYR A 59 6.93 -3.58 -4.47
C TYR A 59 7.16 -2.07 -4.60
N GLY A 60 8.26 -1.54 -4.03
CA GLY A 60 8.56 -0.11 -4.00
C GLY A 60 8.56 0.56 -5.38
N ASP A 61 9.10 -0.11 -6.41
CA ASP A 61 9.17 0.42 -7.78
C ASP A 61 7.80 0.60 -8.44
N TYR A 62 6.82 -0.24 -8.04
CA TYR A 62 5.43 -0.14 -8.51
C TYR A 62 4.65 0.96 -7.78
N PHE A 63 5.12 1.36 -6.60
CA PHE A 63 4.51 2.39 -5.79
C PHE A 63 5.15 3.76 -6.07
N ARG A 64 4.81 4.30 -7.24
CA ARG A 64 5.45 5.49 -7.82
C ARG A 64 5.53 6.64 -6.81
N PRO A 65 6.71 7.28 -6.64
CA PRO A 65 6.81 8.53 -5.91
C PRO A 65 6.07 9.61 -6.68
N GLN A 66 5.06 10.22 -6.07
CA GLN A 66 4.45 11.43 -6.58
C GLN A 66 5.39 12.59 -6.22
N HIS A 67 6.17 13.06 -7.20
CA HIS A 67 7.00 14.26 -7.15
C HIS A 67 7.84 14.44 -5.87
N ARG A 68 9.06 13.89 -5.82
CA ARG A 68 10.17 14.73 -5.35
C ARG A 68 10.32 15.81 -6.40
N ALA A 69 9.71 16.97 -6.15
CA ALA A 69 9.91 18.15 -6.96
C ALA A 69 11.41 18.32 -7.17
N ARG A 70 11.84 18.10 -8.42
CA ARG A 70 13.18 18.42 -8.89
C ARG A 70 13.31 19.94 -8.94
N TYR A 71 13.30 20.61 -7.80
CA TYR A 71 13.89 21.93 -7.66
C TYR A 71 15.22 21.72 -6.94
N ARG A 72 16.22 21.29 -7.73
CA ARG A 72 17.61 21.59 -7.42
C ARG A 72 17.80 23.06 -7.73
N HIS A 73 18.17 23.85 -6.73
CA HIS A 73 18.89 25.10 -6.96
C HIS A 73 20.23 24.80 -7.65
#